data_AF-A0A2I0P414-F1
#
_entry.id   AF-A0A2I0P414-F1
#
_cell.length_a   1.000
_cell.length_b   1.000
_cell.length_c   1.000
_cell.angle_alpha   90.00
_cell.angle_beta   90.00
_cell.angle_gamma   90.00
#
_symmetry.space_group_name_H-M   'P 1'
#
loop_
_entity.id
_entity.type
_entity.pdbx_description
1 polymer ?
#
loop_
_entity_poly.entity_id
_entity_poly.type
_entity_poly.pdbx_seq_one_letter_code
_entity_poly.pdbx_strand_id
1 'polypeptide(L)'
;MPLAVQFTDESAGNVTTWSWDFGDGQSSDEQNPAHIYTTAGTYMVSLNASNAYGFDASVSAGVINVLTAPVADFTFAPGEGNTPLAVTFTDASTGNITAWSWDFGD
;
A
#
# COMPACT_ATOMS: atom_id res chain seq x y z
N MET A 1 5.54 4.27 5.06
CA MET A 1 6.12 4.85 3.82
C MET A 1 4.97 5.04 2.85
N PRO A 2 4.86 6.19 2.17
CA PRO A 2 3.74 6.43 1.27
C PRO A 2 3.81 5.51 0.04
N LEU A 3 2.66 5.07 -0.48
CA LEU A 3 2.54 4.32 -1.73
C LEU A 3 2.18 5.28 -2.86
N ALA A 4 3.09 5.46 -3.82
CA ALA A 4 2.80 6.18 -5.05
C ALA A 4 2.21 5.22 -6.10
N VAL A 5 1.08 5.60 -6.68
CA VAL A 5 0.39 4.85 -7.73
C VAL A 5 0.19 5.75 -8.94
N GLN A 6 0.59 5.25 -10.12
CA GLN A 6 0.26 5.86 -11.40
C GLN A 6 -1.02 5.21 -11.92
N PHE A 7 -2.04 6.02 -12.18
CA PHE A 7 -3.27 5.57 -12.80
C PHE A 7 -3.21 5.78 -14.31
N THR A 8 -3.79 4.84 -15.04
CA THR A 8 -3.88 4.87 -16.51
C THR A 8 -5.34 4.73 -16.90
N ASP A 9 -5.83 5.66 -17.71
CA ASP A 9 -7.14 5.59 -18.33
C ASP A 9 -7.12 4.56 -19.48
N GLU A 10 -8.02 3.59 -19.41
CA GLU A 10 -8.26 2.60 -20.47
C GLU A 10 -9.63 2.76 -21.14
N SER A 11 -10.31 3.89 -20.89
CA SER A 11 -11.63 4.16 -21.44
C SER A 11 -11.62 4.18 -22.97
N ALA A 12 -12.61 3.53 -23.59
CA ALA A 12 -12.76 3.51 -25.04
C ALA A 12 -13.75 4.57 -25.54
N GLY A 13 -13.50 5.12 -26.72
CA GLY A 13 -14.37 6.12 -27.37
C GLY A 13 -13.79 7.54 -27.35
N ASN A 14 -14.62 8.53 -27.67
CA ASN A 14 -14.24 9.95 -27.65
C ASN A 14 -14.44 10.55 -26.25
N VAL A 15 -13.67 10.09 -25.26
CA VAL A 15 -13.70 10.66 -23.90
C VAL A 15 -13.07 12.06 -23.91
N THR A 16 -13.71 13.01 -23.24
CA THR A 16 -13.25 14.41 -23.14
C THR A 16 -13.03 14.88 -21.71
N THR A 17 -13.54 14.14 -20.73
CA THR A 17 -13.54 14.50 -19.30
C THR A 17 -13.30 13.26 -18.46
N TRP A 18 -12.49 13.40 -17.40
CA TRP A 18 -12.17 12.37 -16.42
C TRP A 18 -12.42 12.91 -15.02
N SER A 19 -12.84 12.04 -14.11
CA SER A 19 -12.94 12.35 -12.69
C SER A 19 -12.60 11.10 -11.89
N TRP A 20 -11.44 11.14 -11.25
CA TRP A 20 -10.93 10.09 -10.39
C TRP A 20 -11.31 10.37 -8.95
N ASP A 21 -11.78 9.35 -8.23
CA ASP A 21 -11.86 9.34 -6.77
C ASP A 21 -10.92 8.25 -6.27
N PHE A 22 -9.92 8.64 -5.48
CA PHE A 22 -8.90 7.73 -4.98
C PHE A 22 -9.33 6.95 -3.72
N GLY A 23 -10.52 7.20 -3.19
CA GLY A 23 -11.09 6.52 -2.04
C GLY A 23 -10.54 6.98 -0.69
N ASP A 24 -9.62 7.95 -0.67
CA ASP A 24 -9.04 8.58 0.52
C ASP A 24 -9.54 10.01 0.75
N GLY A 25 -10.54 10.44 -0.03
CA GLY A 25 -11.11 11.79 -0.01
C GLY A 25 -10.44 12.75 -1.01
N GLN A 26 -9.44 12.31 -1.76
CA GLN A 26 -8.79 13.09 -2.82
C GLN A 26 -9.30 12.66 -4.21
N SER A 27 -9.25 13.58 -5.16
CA SER A 27 -9.68 13.37 -6.54
C SER A 27 -8.72 14.00 -7.56
N SER A 28 -8.89 13.66 -8.84
CA SER A 28 -8.20 14.31 -9.95
C SER A 28 -9.05 14.31 -11.22
N ASP A 29 -8.90 15.34 -12.05
CA ASP A 29 -9.55 15.44 -13.37
C ASP A 29 -8.56 15.18 -14.53
N GLU A 30 -7.33 14.79 -14.21
CA GLU A 30 -6.34 14.39 -15.21
C GLU A 30 -6.72 13.05 -15.84
N GLN A 31 -6.37 12.83 -17.11
CA GLN A 31 -6.59 11.55 -17.76
C GLN A 31 -5.78 10.42 -17.09
N ASN A 32 -4.50 10.66 -16.77
CA ASN A 32 -3.59 9.67 -16.19
C ASN A 32 -2.89 10.25 -14.95
N PRO A 33 -3.59 10.41 -13.81
CA PRO A 33 -3.04 11.05 -12.62
C PRO A 33 -2.04 10.15 -11.88
N ALA A 34 -1.09 10.79 -11.19
CA ALA A 34 -0.32 10.15 -10.14
C ALA A 34 -0.89 10.53 -8.77
N HIS A 35 -1.03 9.56 -7.87
CA HIS A 35 -1.50 9.80 -6.50
C HIS A 35 -0.61 9.11 -5.46
N ILE A 36 -0.53 9.69 -4.27
CA ILE A 36 0.31 9.20 -3.18
C ILE A 36 -0.56 8.94 -1.95
N TYR A 37 -0.68 7.66 -1.58
CA TYR A 37 -1.34 7.25 -0.34
C TYR A 37 -0.37 7.29 0.83
N THR A 38 -0.62 8.14 1.82
CA THR A 38 0.27 8.31 2.98
C THR A 38 -0.07 7.42 4.16
N THR A 39 -1.29 6.90 4.20
CA THR A 39 -1.84 6.15 5.34
C THR A 39 -2.10 4.71 4.93
N ALA A 40 -1.84 3.76 5.84
CA ALA A 40 -2.18 2.37 5.60
C ALA A 40 -3.70 2.19 5.64
N GLY A 41 -4.21 1.38 4.71
CA GLY A 41 -5.64 1.21 4.54
C GLY A 41 -5.99 0.54 3.22
N THR A 42 -7.29 0.30 3.05
CA THR A 42 -7.88 -0.20 1.82
C THR A 42 -8.67 0.92 1.18
N TYR A 43 -8.31 1.27 -0.05
CA TYR A 43 -8.91 2.36 -0.80
C TYR A 43 -9.63 1.84 -2.03
N MET A 44 -10.89 2.24 -2.20
CA MET A 44 -11.70 1.87 -3.35
C MET A 44 -11.63 3.01 -4.36
N VAL A 45 -10.99 2.77 -5.51
CA VAL A 45 -10.77 3.79 -6.53
C VAL A 45 -11.89 3.73 -7.56
N SER A 46 -12.32 4.89 -8.04
CA SER A 46 -13.28 4.98 -9.13
C SER A 46 -12.87 6.01 -10.17
N LEU A 47 -13.21 5.74 -11.43
CA LEU A 47 -13.07 6.65 -12.55
C LEU A 47 -14.45 6.87 -13.17
N ASN A 48 -14.83 8.13 -13.31
CA ASN A 48 -15.92 8.56 -14.16
C ASN A 48 -15.37 9.28 -15.39
N ALA A 49 -15.54 8.68 -16.56
CA ALA A 49 -15.11 9.23 -17.84
C ALA A 49 -16.33 9.61 -18.68
N SER A 50 -16.32 10.79 -19.29
CA SER A 50 -17.46 11.28 -20.07
C SER A 50 -17.06 11.99 -21.35
N ASN A 51 -18.02 12.18 -22.24
CA ASN A 51 -17.83 12.87 -23.51
C ASN A 51 -18.76 14.08 -23.68
N ALA A 52 -18.42 14.94 -24.64
CA ALA A 52 -19.21 16.14 -24.97
C ALA A 52 -20.66 15.87 -25.43
N TYR A 53 -21.01 14.60 -25.66
CA TYR A 53 -22.35 14.17 -26.08
C TYR A 53 -23.20 13.67 -24.90
N GLY A 54 -22.71 13.79 -23.67
CA GLY A 54 -23.43 13.43 -22.45
C GLY A 54 -23.48 11.92 -22.18
N PHE A 55 -22.57 11.14 -22.76
CA PHE A 55 -22.36 9.75 -22.35
C PHE A 55 -21.33 9.69 -21.23
N ASP A 56 -21.73 9.11 -20.11
CA ASP A 56 -20.89 8.85 -18.95
C ASP A 56 -20.63 7.35 -18.82
N ALA A 57 -19.37 6.97 -18.63
CA ALA A 57 -18.94 5.64 -18.27
C ALA A 57 -18.29 5.71 -16.89
N SER A 58 -18.93 5.09 -15.89
CA SER A 58 -18.38 4.96 -14.56
C SER A 58 -17.81 3.56 -14.37
N VAL A 59 -16.54 3.46 -14.01
CA VAL A 59 -15.87 2.21 -13.64
C VAL A 59 -15.40 2.32 -12.19
N SER A 60 -15.81 1.35 -11.36
CA SER A 60 -15.20 1.11 -10.05
C SER A 60 -13.87 0.40 -10.27
N ALA A 61 -12.80 1.18 -10.46
CA ALA A 61 -11.50 0.66 -10.86
C ALA A 61 -10.65 0.24 -9.64
N GLY A 62 -10.96 -0.93 -9.08
CA GLY A 62 -10.01 -1.68 -8.24
C GLY A 62 -9.87 -1.24 -6.78
N VAL A 63 -9.12 -2.06 -6.03
CA VAL A 63 -8.85 -1.88 -4.60
C VAL A 63 -7.35 -1.74 -4.40
N ILE A 64 -6.92 -0.64 -3.80
CA ILE A 64 -5.52 -0.40 -3.42
C ILE A 64 -5.35 -0.73 -1.93
N ASN A 65 -4.43 -1.64 -1.63
CA ASN A 65 -4.06 -2.01 -0.26
C ASN A 65 -2.72 -1.39 0.10
N VAL A 66 -2.72 -0.39 0.97
CA VAL A 66 -1.52 0.26 1.48
C VAL A 66 -1.16 -0.38 2.81
N LEU A 67 -0.03 -1.07 2.84
CA LEU A 67 0.44 -1.80 4.01
C LEU A 67 1.38 -0.94 4.85
N THR A 68 1.38 -1.19 6.16
CA THR A 68 2.41 -0.63 7.04
C THR A 68 3.76 -1.29 6.75
N ALA A 69 4.83 -0.50 6.86
CA ALA A 69 6.18 -1.04 6.78
C ALA A 69 6.41 -2.01 7.95
N PRO A 70 7.13 -3.13 7.74
CA PRO A 70 7.51 -4.00 8.84
C PRO A 70 8.44 -3.25 9.81
N VAL A 71 8.24 -3.47 11.10
CA VAL A 71 9.14 -2.99 12.16
C VAL A 71 9.82 -4.21 12.73
N ALA A 72 11.13 -4.33 12.50
CA ALA A 72 11.92 -5.43 13.02
C ALA A 72 12.10 -5.28 14.54
N ASP A 73 11.85 -6.36 15.27
CA ASP A 73 12.03 -6.41 16.72
C ASP A 73 12.25 -7.86 17.18
N PHE A 74 12.94 -8.03 18.31
CA PHE A 74 13.12 -9.34 18.91
C PHE A 74 13.31 -9.24 20.42
N THR A 75 12.99 -10.34 21.11
CA THR A 75 13.27 -10.51 22.54
C THR A 75 14.20 -11.70 22.75
N PHE A 76 14.90 -11.73 23.87
CA PHE A 76 15.77 -12.84 24.23
C PHE A 76 15.73 -13.13 25.73
N ALA A 77 15.91 -14.40 26.10
CA ALA A 77 16.03 -14.81 27.50
C ALA A 77 16.78 -16.15 27.65
N PRO A 78 17.55 -16.34 28.73
CA PRO A 78 17.93 -15.36 29.75
C PRO A 78 19.04 -14.41 29.27
N GLY A 79 19.12 -13.21 29.84
CA GLY A 79 20.18 -12.23 29.51
C GLY A 79 21.53 -12.48 30.20
N GLU A 80 21.58 -13.44 31.13
CA GLU A 80 22.78 -13.82 31.88
C GLU A 80 22.67 -15.26 32.41
N GLY A 81 23.82 -15.86 32.75
CA GLY A 81 23.91 -17.19 33.34
C GLY A 81 25.32 -17.80 33.26
N ASN A 82 25.52 -18.93 33.94
CA ASN A 82 26.81 -19.63 33.94
C ASN A 82 26.98 -20.50 32.69
N THR A 83 28.23 -20.70 32.26
CA THR A 83 28.55 -21.48 31.06
C THR A 83 28.32 -22.98 31.27
N PRO A 84 27.74 -23.70 30.27
CA PRO A 84 27.18 -23.20 29.01
C PRO A 84 25.79 -22.56 29.22
N LEU A 85 25.59 -21.38 28.62
CA LEU A 85 24.31 -20.67 28.66
C LEU A 85 23.58 -20.82 27.33
N ALA A 86 22.38 -21.40 27.37
CA ALA A 86 21.46 -21.41 26.24
C ALA A 86 20.58 -20.16 26.30
N VAL A 87 20.58 -19.35 25.24
CA VAL A 87 19.72 -18.16 25.10
C VAL A 87 18.70 -18.42 23.98
N THR A 88 17.43 -18.19 24.27
CA THR A 88 16.35 -18.28 23.30
C THR A 88 16.05 -16.89 22.76
N PHE A 89 16.03 -16.75 21.43
CA PHE A 89 15.59 -15.55 20.74
C PHE A 89 14.16 -15.76 20.23
N THR A 90 13.32 -14.74 20.35
CA THR A 90 11.93 -14.75 19.88
C THR A 90 11.71 -13.52 19.01
N ASP A 91 11.23 -13.73 17.79
CA ASP A 91 10.80 -12.64 16.90
C ASP A 91 9.66 -11.85 17.56
N ALA A 92 9.82 -10.54 17.63
CA ALA A 92 8.78 -9.61 18.09
C ALA A 92 8.38 -8.61 17.00
N SER A 93 8.89 -8.82 15.78
CA SER A 93 8.69 -7.92 14.66
C SER A 93 7.19 -7.77 14.32
N THR A 94 6.78 -6.58 13.85
CA THR A 94 5.39 -6.26 13.51
C THR A 94 5.24 -5.82 12.04
N GLY A 95 4.00 -5.82 11.52
CA GLY A 95 3.69 -5.41 10.13
C GLY A 95 3.62 -6.58 9.15
N ASN A 96 3.69 -6.29 7.85
CA ASN A 96 3.68 -7.33 6.81
C ASN A 96 5.09 -7.93 6.63
N ILE A 97 5.40 -8.95 7.42
CA ILE A 97 6.70 -9.61 7.42
C ILE A 97 6.68 -10.80 6.47
N THR A 98 7.62 -10.81 5.53
CA THR A 98 7.71 -11.82 4.47
C THR A 98 9.01 -12.63 4.51
N ALA A 99 9.99 -12.21 5.32
CA ALA A 99 11.26 -12.92 5.52
C ALA A 99 11.88 -12.57 6.87
N TRP A 100 12.64 -13.51 7.43
CA TRP A 100 13.45 -13.33 8.65
C TRP A 100 14.90 -13.72 8.35
N SER A 101 15.83 -12.95 8.89
CA SER A 101 17.25 -13.28 8.87
C SER A 101 17.80 -13.07 10.29
N TRP A 102 18.39 -14.12 10.84
CA TRP A 102 19.05 -14.10 12.14
C TRP A 102 20.56 -14.23 11.91
N ASP A 103 21.32 -13.28 12.43
CA ASP A 103 22.78 -13.31 12.44
C ASP A 103 23.23 -13.39 13.91
N PHE A 104 23.96 -14.45 14.24
CA PHE A 104 24.48 -14.70 15.58
C PHE A 104 25.95 -14.31 15.74
N GLY A 105 26.58 -13.75 14.69
CA GLY A 105 27.87 -13.09 14.73
C GLY A 105 29.08 -13.98 15.08
N ASP A 106 29.04 -15.28 14.75
CA ASP A 106 30.16 -16.22 14.95
C ASP A 106 31.11 -16.35 13.76
#